data_AF-A0A9D9YK23-F1
#
_entry.id   AF-A0A9D9YK23-F1
#
_cell.length_a   1.000
_cell.length_b   1.000
_cell.length_c   1.000
_cell.angle_alpha   90.00
_cell.angle_beta   90.00
_cell.angle_gamma   90.00
#
_symmetry.space_group_name_H-M   'P 1'
#
loop_
_entity.id
_entity.type
_entity.pdbx_description
1 polymer ?
#
loop_
_entity_poly.entity_id
_entity_poly.type
_entity_poly.pdbx_seq_one_letter_code
_entity_poly.pdbx_strand_id
1 'polypeptide(L)'
;MNLIKIAEEAFATGKQHPSFKAGDTVTVAYRIIEGTKERVQLYRGVVIKISGHQEKKRFTVRKMSGTIGVERIFPLESPAIDSIEVNKVGKVRRAKLYYLRALTGKKARIKEKRVR
;
A
#
# COMPACT_ATOMS: atom_id res chain seq x y z
N MET A 1 -30.46 6.33 15.46
CA MET A 1 -29.54 6.71 14.36
C MET A 1 -28.12 6.38 14.77
N ASN A 2 -27.34 5.72 13.90
CA ASN A 2 -25.96 5.38 14.22
C ASN A 2 -25.06 6.54 13.74
N LEU A 3 -24.81 7.51 14.62
CA LEU A 3 -24.14 8.79 14.31
C LEU A 3 -22.75 8.60 13.67
N ILE A 4 -22.08 7.48 13.98
CA ILE A 4 -20.78 7.11 13.41
C ILE A 4 -20.86 6.92 11.89
N LYS A 5 -21.93 6.29 11.38
CA LYS A 5 -22.09 6.08 9.94
C LYS A 5 -22.29 7.39 9.18
N ILE A 6 -23.04 8.33 9.77
CA ILE A 6 -23.30 9.64 9.16
C ILE A 6 -21.98 10.42 9.02
N ALA A 7 -21.13 10.37 10.04
CA ALA A 7 -19.80 10.97 9.98
C ALA A 7 -18.91 10.26 8.94
N GLU A 8 -18.93 8.93 8.89
CA GLU A 8 -18.15 8.16 7.90
C GLU A 8 -18.53 8.52 6.46
N GLU A 9 -19.82 8.58 6.15
CA GLU A 9 -20.33 8.96 4.82
C GLU A 9 -19.93 10.39 4.45
N ALA A 10 -19.90 11.33 5.42
CA ALA A 10 -19.49 12.71 5.18
C ALA A 10 -18.00 12.86 4.80
N PHE A 11 -17.14 11.92 5.24
CA PHE A 11 -15.70 11.94 4.97
C PHE A 11 -15.25 10.87 3.96
N ALA A 12 -16.19 10.11 3.39
CA ALA A 12 -15.89 9.12 2.38
C ALA A 12 -15.29 9.79 1.14
N THR A 13 -14.13 9.31 0.69
CA THR A 13 -13.43 9.93 -0.45
C THR A 13 -13.95 9.44 -1.80
N GLY A 14 -14.73 8.35 -1.83
CA GLY A 14 -15.26 7.74 -3.06
C GLY A 14 -14.19 7.21 -4.02
N LYS A 15 -12.91 7.15 -3.58
CA LYS A 15 -11.78 6.77 -4.43
C LYS A 15 -11.83 5.28 -4.73
N GLN A 16 -11.84 4.95 -6.02
CA GLN A 16 -11.67 3.59 -6.47
C GLN A 16 -10.18 3.28 -6.65
N HIS A 17 -9.74 2.18 -6.05
CA HIS A 17 -8.38 1.69 -6.16
C HIS A 17 -8.35 0.35 -6.89
N PRO A 18 -7.29 0.05 -7.67
CA PRO A 18 -7.15 -1.27 -8.28
C PRO A 18 -7.12 -2.35 -7.20
N SER A 19 -7.57 -3.54 -7.55
CA SER A 19 -7.47 -4.70 -6.66
C SER A 19 -6.02 -5.18 -6.57
N PHE A 20 -5.50 -5.31 -5.37
CA PHE A 20 -4.18 -5.87 -5.09
C PHE A 20 -4.18 -6.64 -3.77
N LYS A 21 -3.16 -7.46 -3.58
CA LYS A 21 -2.98 -8.30 -2.39
C LYS A 21 -1.56 -8.20 -1.84
N ALA A 22 -1.35 -8.81 -0.67
CA ALA A 22 -0.01 -9.03 -0.17
C ALA A 22 0.82 -9.83 -1.18
N GLY A 23 2.06 -9.37 -1.42
CA GLY A 23 3.00 -9.91 -2.40
C GLY A 23 3.07 -9.12 -3.70
N ASP A 24 2.08 -8.29 -4.01
CA ASP A 24 2.10 -7.44 -5.20
C ASP A 24 3.05 -6.25 -5.00
N THR A 25 3.68 -5.81 -6.08
CA THR A 25 4.47 -4.58 -6.10
C THR A 25 3.60 -3.43 -6.58
N VAL A 26 3.42 -2.43 -5.72
CA VAL A 26 2.60 -1.25 -6.01
C VAL A 26 3.44 0.02 -6.02
N THR A 27 3.01 1.01 -6.78
CA THR A 27 3.48 2.39 -6.72
C THR A 27 2.36 3.21 -6.12
N VAL A 28 2.60 3.81 -4.95
CA VAL A 28 1.65 4.73 -4.32
C VAL A 28 2.10 6.15 -4.60
N ALA A 29 1.34 6.90 -5.37
CA ALA A 29 1.51 8.34 -5.50
C ALA A 29 0.81 9.01 -4.32
N TYR A 30 1.56 9.64 -3.42
CA TYR A 30 0.99 10.32 -2.27
C TYR A 30 1.49 11.75 -2.18
N ARG A 31 0.60 12.64 -1.78
CA ARG A 31 0.85 14.06 -1.63
C ARG A 31 1.59 14.34 -0.32
N ILE A 32 2.57 15.22 -0.39
CA ILE A 32 3.33 15.73 0.75
C ILE A 32 3.24 17.25 0.73
N ILE A 33 2.99 17.81 1.90
CA ILE A 33 2.95 19.25 2.12
C ILE A 33 4.24 19.59 2.88
N GLU A 34 5.12 20.38 2.25
CA GLU A 34 6.38 20.87 2.82
C GLU A 34 6.26 22.40 2.96
N GLY A 35 5.75 22.84 4.10
CA GLY A 35 5.41 24.25 4.33
C GLY A 35 4.24 24.70 3.45
N THR A 36 4.51 25.62 2.52
CA THR A 36 3.50 26.13 1.57
C THR A 36 3.50 25.40 0.22
N LYS A 37 4.45 24.47 -0.01
CA LYS A 37 4.56 23.74 -1.27
C LYS A 37 3.99 22.34 -1.14
N GLU A 38 3.22 21.93 -2.15
CA GLU A 38 2.74 20.55 -2.28
C GLU A 38 3.48 19.84 -3.40
N ARG A 39 3.83 18.57 -3.18
CA ARG A 39 4.36 17.69 -4.23
C ARG A 39 3.82 16.28 -4.10
N VAL A 40 3.74 15.59 -5.23
CA VAL A 40 3.40 14.15 -5.27
C VAL A 40 4.70 13.36 -5.23
N GLN A 41 4.83 12.45 -4.27
CA GLN A 41 5.95 11.52 -4.18
C GLN A 41 5.49 10.11 -4.51
N LEU A 42 6.27 9.42 -5.34
CA LEU A 42 6.05 8.02 -5.68
C LEU A 42 6.72 7.09 -4.67
N TYR A 43 5.94 6.23 -4.04
CA TYR A 43 6.42 5.18 -3.15
C TYR A 43 6.19 3.80 -3.77
N ARG A 44 7.23 3.27 -4.42
CA ARG A 44 7.22 1.94 -5.01
C ARG A 44 7.77 0.89 -4.06
N GLY A 45 7.04 -0.20 -3.86
CA GLY A 45 7.48 -1.32 -3.02
C GLY A 45 6.51 -2.48 -3.01
N VAL A 46 6.81 -3.50 -2.21
CA VAL A 46 5.98 -4.70 -2.08
C VAL A 46 4.96 -4.51 -0.97
N VAL A 47 3.69 -4.84 -1.23
CA VAL A 47 2.66 -4.90 -0.20
C VAL A 47 2.92 -6.13 0.68
N ILE A 48 3.25 -5.92 1.95
CA ILE A 48 3.56 -7.03 2.88
C ILE A 48 2.36 -7.44 3.74
N LYS A 49 1.35 -6.57 3.84
CA LYS A 49 0.17 -6.76 4.68
C LYS A 49 -0.95 -5.86 4.17
N ILE A 50 -2.17 -6.38 4.23
CA ILE A 50 -3.41 -5.59 4.20
C ILE A 50 -4.19 -5.94 5.48
N SER A 51 -4.77 -4.95 6.15
CA SER A 51 -5.55 -5.14 7.38
C SER A 51 -6.66 -4.14 7.52
N GLY A 52 -7.71 -4.50 8.26
CA GLY A 52 -8.91 -3.68 8.42
C GLY A 52 -10.09 -4.24 7.62
N HIS A 53 -11.23 -3.60 7.76
CA HIS A 53 -12.49 -4.00 7.17
C HIS A 53 -12.99 -2.91 6.23
N GLN A 54 -13.60 -3.34 5.11
CA GLN A 54 -14.24 -2.45 4.12
C GLN A 54 -13.34 -1.26 3.73
N GLU A 55 -13.82 -0.04 3.94
CA GLU A 55 -13.18 1.24 3.61
C GLU A 55 -12.06 1.61 4.59
N LYS A 56 -12.10 1.05 5.81
CA LYS A 56 -11.07 1.26 6.85
C LYS A 56 -9.86 0.33 6.68
N LYS A 57 -9.63 -0.19 5.47
CA LYS A 57 -8.45 -0.98 5.16
C LYS A 57 -7.21 -0.10 5.15
N ARG A 58 -6.11 -0.67 5.60
CA ARG A 58 -4.76 -0.12 5.47
C ARG A 58 -3.83 -1.19 4.92
N PHE A 59 -2.86 -0.77 4.13
CA PHE A 59 -1.87 -1.65 3.56
C PHE A 59 -0.47 -1.15 3.88
N THR A 60 0.47 -2.08 4.05
CA THR A 60 1.86 -1.77 4.37
C THR A 60 2.71 -2.08 3.16
N VAL A 61 3.40 -1.06 2.64
CA VAL A 61 4.34 -1.17 1.53
C VAL A 61 5.75 -1.15 2.10
N ARG A 62 6.56 -2.15 1.73
CA ARG A 62 7.97 -2.27 2.09
C ARG A 62 8.83 -2.01 0.86
N LYS A 63 9.84 -1.14 0.99
CA LYS A 63 10.90 -0.96 0.00
C LYS A 63 12.27 -0.93 0.65
N MET A 64 13.31 -1.26 -0.10
CA MET A 64 14.67 -0.96 0.30
C MET A 64 15.01 0.45 -0.18
N SER A 65 15.50 1.30 0.71
CA SER A 65 16.04 2.63 0.41
C SER A 65 17.53 2.58 0.68
N GLY A 66 18.33 2.40 -0.36
CA GLY A 66 19.72 1.97 -0.19
C GLY A 66 19.79 0.62 0.52
N THR A 67 20.51 0.55 1.64
CA THR A 67 20.66 -0.65 2.48
C THR A 67 19.59 -0.77 3.56
N ILE A 68 18.74 0.24 3.74
CA ILE A 68 17.77 0.29 4.84
C ILE A 68 16.38 -0.13 4.34
N GLY A 69 15.77 -1.10 5.03
CA GLY A 69 14.39 -1.51 4.78
C GLY A 69 13.40 -0.52 5.38
N VAL A 70 12.67 0.19 4.54
CA VAL A 70 11.66 1.16 4.95
C VAL A 70 10.27 0.56 4.73
N GLU A 71 9.42 0.67 5.74
CA GLU A 71 8.01 0.30 5.65
C GLU A 71 7.15 1.55 5.85
N ARG A 72 6.12 1.70 5.02
CA ARG A 72 5.12 2.74 5.19
C ARG A 72 3.73 2.12 5.16
N ILE A 73 2.88 2.59 6.07
CA ILE A 73 1.49 2.17 6.20
C ILE A 73 0.62 3.24 5.58
N PHE A 74 -0.26 2.84 4.66
CA PHE A 74 -1.19 3.71 3.96
C PHE A 74 -2.62 3.30 4.30
N PRO A 75 -3.46 4.19 4.87
CA PRO A 75 -4.90 4.02 4.87
C PRO A 75 -5.41 4.06 3.44
N LEU A 76 -6.25 3.11 3.04
CA LEU A 76 -6.70 2.97 1.66
C LEU A 76 -7.44 4.22 1.19
N GLU A 77 -8.34 4.76 2.01
CA GLU A 77 -9.12 5.97 1.70
C GLU A 77 -8.43 7.28 2.08
N SER A 78 -7.12 7.29 2.26
CA SER A 78 -6.45 8.54 2.62
C SER A 78 -6.62 9.58 1.51
N PRO A 79 -7.07 10.82 1.82
CA PRO A 79 -7.16 11.89 0.83
C PRO A 79 -5.77 12.25 0.26
N ALA A 80 -4.70 11.99 1.03
CA ALA A 80 -3.34 12.21 0.61
C ALA A 80 -2.84 11.21 -0.46
N ILE A 81 -3.53 10.10 -0.69
CA ILE A 81 -3.20 9.19 -1.81
C ILE A 81 -3.80 9.75 -3.08
N ASP A 82 -2.96 10.08 -4.04
CA ASP A 82 -3.37 10.55 -5.35
C ASP A 82 -3.79 9.37 -6.24
N SER A 83 -2.92 8.37 -6.36
CA SER A 83 -3.19 7.15 -7.11
C SER A 83 -2.40 5.94 -6.60
N ILE A 84 -2.88 4.74 -6.94
CA ILE A 84 -2.19 3.47 -6.67
C ILE A 84 -2.10 2.71 -7.98
N GLU A 85 -0.89 2.32 -8.37
CA GLU A 85 -0.63 1.52 -9.56
C GLU A 85 -0.09 0.14 -9.16
N VAL A 86 -0.65 -0.93 -9.74
CA VAL A 86 -0.18 -2.31 -9.55
C VAL A 86 0.85 -2.62 -10.63
N ASN A 87 2.13 -2.61 -10.26
CA ASN A 87 3.22 -2.85 -11.22
C ASN A 87 3.43 -4.33 -11.52
N LYS A 88 3.20 -5.20 -10.52
CA LYS A 88 3.54 -6.62 -10.60
C LYS A 88 2.71 -7.44 -9.63
N VAL A 89 2.14 -8.54 -10.13
CA VAL A 89 1.38 -9.47 -9.31
C VAL A 89 2.30 -10.55 -8.73
N GLY A 90 2.35 -10.62 -7.40
CA GLY A 90 3.21 -11.55 -6.67
C GLY A 90 2.55 -12.92 -6.44
N LYS A 91 3.33 -13.99 -6.60
CA LYS A 91 2.95 -15.34 -6.18
C LYS A 91 3.45 -15.59 -4.76
N VAL A 92 2.56 -15.41 -3.78
CA VAL A 92 2.81 -15.71 -2.37
C VAL A 92 1.69 -16.59 -1.79
N ARG A 93 2.01 -17.32 -0.72
CA ARG A 93 1.04 -18.18 -0.01
C ARG A 93 0.52 -17.58 1.29
N ARG A 94 1.29 -16.67 1.92
CA ARG A 94 0.94 -16.05 3.21
C ARG A 94 0.22 -14.72 2.99
N ALA A 95 -0.78 -14.42 3.82
CA ALA A 95 -1.46 -13.12 3.81
C ALA A 95 -0.62 -11.98 4.42
N LYS A 96 0.33 -12.30 5.29
CA LYS A 96 1.26 -11.36 5.92
C LYS A 96 2.70 -11.83 5.67
N LEU A 97 3.51 -10.99 5.04
CA LEU A 97 4.85 -11.32 4.56
C LEU A 97 5.96 -10.79 5.48
N TYR A 98 5.76 -10.85 6.80
CA TYR A 98 6.73 -10.31 7.76
C TYR A 98 8.11 -10.97 7.70
N TYR A 99 8.19 -12.20 7.19
CA TYR A 99 9.47 -12.89 6.97
C TYR A 99 10.40 -12.11 6.01
N LEU A 100 9.86 -11.25 5.14
CA LEU A 100 10.67 -10.39 4.27
C LEU A 100 11.49 -9.33 5.02
N ARG A 101 11.22 -9.11 6.31
CA ARG A 101 12.02 -8.20 7.15
C ARG A 101 13.41 -8.74 7.43
N ALA A 102 13.53 -10.05 7.58
CA ALA A 102 14.79 -10.75 7.83
C ALA A 102 15.56 -11.11 6.54
N LEU A 103 14.98 -10.83 5.36
CA LEU A 103 15.56 -11.20 4.08
C LEU A 103 15.99 -9.96 3.30
N THR A 104 17.10 -10.08 2.57
CA THR A 104 17.63 -9.03 1.68
C THR A 104 18.06 -9.62 0.34
N GLY A 105 18.23 -8.75 -0.66
CA GLY A 105 18.71 -9.11 -1.99
C GLY A 105 17.89 -10.22 -2.66
N LYS A 106 18.58 -11.20 -3.25
CA LYS A 106 17.95 -12.31 -3.99
C LYS A 106 17.01 -13.16 -3.11
N LYS A 107 17.27 -13.29 -1.81
CA LYS A 107 16.44 -14.07 -0.88
C LYS A 107 15.06 -13.44 -0.66
N ALA A 108 14.96 -12.10 -0.73
CA ALA A 108 13.70 -11.38 -0.56
C ALA A 108 12.84 -11.32 -1.84
N ARG A 109 13.32 -11.87 -2.97
CA ARG A 109 12.64 -11.78 -4.27
C ARG A 109 11.37 -12.62 -4.30
N ILE A 110 10.24 -11.98 -4.61
CA ILE A 110 8.96 -12.65 -4.82
C ILE A 110 8.84 -13.07 -6.29
N LYS A 111 8.42 -14.32 -6.51
CA LYS A 111 8.14 -14.84 -7.86
C LYS A 111 6.89 -14.16 -8.42
N GLU A 112 6.93 -13.83 -9.70
CA GLU A 112 5.78 -13.26 -10.40
C GLU A 112 4.73 -14.33 -10.70
N LYS A 113 3.46 -13.95 -10.58
CA LYS A 113 2.38 -14.79 -11.11
C LYS A 113 2.38 -14.61 -12.63
N ARG A 114 2.84 -15.62 -13.37
CA ARG A 114 2.62 -15.66 -14.83
C ARG A 114 1.12 -15.80 -15.04
N VAL A 115 0.51 -14.78 -15.64
CA VAL A 115 -0.83 -14.90 -16.23
C VAL A 115 -0.62 -15.75 -17.49
N ARG A 116 -1.23 -16.92 -17.52
CA ARG A 116 -1.43 -17.69 -18.75
C ARG A 116 -2.76 -17.28 -19.32
#